data_AF-A0A7V4ZN09-F1
#
_entry.id   AF-A0A7V4ZN09-F1
#
_cell.length_a   1.000
_cell.length_b   1.000
_cell.length_c   1.000
_cell.angle_alpha   90.00
_cell.angle_beta   90.00
_cell.angle_gamma   90.00
#
_symmetry.space_group_name_H-M   'P 1'
#
loop_
_entity.id
_entity.type
_entity.pdbx_description
1 polymer ?
#
loop_
_entity_poly.entity_id
_entity_poly.type
_entity_poly.pdbx_seq_one_letter_code
_entity_poly.pdbx_strand_id
1 'polypeptide(L)' 'MNWKSFIIGMLIGLFIGLALFYEFGERYEVRGTAPIIIKMDKWTGKTWLLNIKTWDWVELKSH' A
#
# COMPACT_ATOMS: atom_id res chain seq x y z
N MET A 1 1.23 30.11 -23.22
CA MET A 1 0.55 28.96 -22.60
C MET A 1 -0.69 29.48 -21.89
N ASN A 2 -1.87 28.99 -22.24
CA ASN A 2 -3.13 29.59 -21.77
C ASN A 2 -3.45 29.08 -20.36
N TRP A 3 -3.84 29.96 -19.45
CA TRP A 3 -4.19 29.64 -18.06
C TRP A 3 -5.17 28.45 -17.93
N LYS A 4 -6.10 28.33 -18.90
CA LYS A 4 -7.04 27.20 -19.00
C LYS A 4 -6.33 25.85 -19.15
N SER A 5 -5.28 25.78 -19.96
CA SER A 5 -4.50 24.54 -20.17
C SER A 5 -3.74 24.13 -18.91
N PHE A 6 -3.29 25.10 -18.12
CA PHE A 6 -2.62 24.84 -16.84
C PHE A 6 -3.59 24.21 -15.82
N ILE A 7 -4.79 24.78 -15.67
CA ILE A 7 -5.83 24.24 -14.78
C ILE A 7 -6.23 22.82 -15.19
N ILE A 8 -6.45 22.59 -16.48
CA ILE A 8 -6.84 21.27 -17.00
C ILE A 8 -5.72 20.24 -16.70
N GLY A 9 -4.46 20.60 -16.91
CA GLY A 9 -3.33 19.73 -16.59
C GLY A 9 -3.26 19.37 -15.09
N MET A 10 -3.50 20.35 -14.22
CA MET A 10 -3.53 20.12 -12.77
C MET A 10 -4.67 19.18 -12.35
N LEU A 11 -5.87 19.35 -12.92
CA LEU A 11 -7.01 18.48 -12.64
C LEU A 11 -6.77 17.04 -13.11
N ILE A 12 -6.19 16.86 -14.31
CA ILE A 12 -5.82 15.54 -14.82
C ILE A 12 -4.80 14.87 -13.89
N GLY A 13 -3.76 15.59 -13.48
CA GLY A 13 -2.74 15.06 -12.56
C GLY A 13 -3.34 14.65 -11.21
N LEU A 14 -4.24 15.47 -10.65
CA LEU A 14 -4.94 15.14 -9.42
C LEU A 14 -5.80 13.88 -9.57
N PHE A 15 -6.54 13.76 -10.68
CA PHE A 15 -7.42 12.63 -10.92
C PHE A 15 -6.64 11.32 -11.08
N ILE A 16 -5.54 11.34 -11.83
CA ILE A 16 -4.65 10.19 -11.98
C ILE A 16 -4.03 9.82 -10.63
N GLY A 17 -3.57 10.80 -9.85
CA GLY A 17 -3.01 10.58 -8.52
C GLY A 17 -4.00 9.90 -7.58
N LEU A 18 -5.25 10.34 -7.57
CA LEU A 18 -6.32 9.73 -6.77
C LEU A 18 -6.65 8.31 -7.24
N ALA A 19 -6.72 8.07 -8.55
CA ALA A 19 -6.98 6.74 -9.10
C ALA A 19 -5.87 5.74 -8.73
N LEU A 20 -4.61 6.15 -8.86
CA LEU A 20 -3.46 5.34 -8.44
C LEU A 20 -3.45 5.15 -6.91
N PHE A 21 -3.77 6.17 -6.13
CA PHE A 21 -3.84 6.02 -4.69
C PHE A 21 -4.95 5.04 -4.26
N TYR A 22 -6.10 5.07 -4.93
CA TYR A 22 -7.18 4.12 -4.65
C TYR A 22 -6.77 2.68 -4.99
N GLU A 23 -6.18 2.47 -6.17
CA GLU A 23 -5.79 1.13 -6.63
C GLU A 23 -4.61 0.55 -5.83
N PHE A 24 -3.58 1.36 -5.57
CA PHE A 24 -2.33 0.91 -4.95
C PHE A 24 -2.27 1.18 -3.43
N GLY A 25 -3.11 2.07 -2.90
CA GLY A 25 -3.10 2.46 -1.48
C GLY A 25 -3.47 1.31 -0.55
N GLU A 26 -4.33 0.39 -1.01
CA GLU A 26 -4.73 -0.80 -0.26
C GLU A 26 -3.82 -2.02 -0.45
N ARG A 27 -2.68 -1.87 -1.16
CA ARG A 27 -1.82 -3.01 -1.50
C ARG A 27 -1.39 -3.83 -0.30
N TYR A 28 -1.09 -3.17 0.83
CA TYR A 28 -0.66 -3.85 2.05
C TYR A 28 -1.71 -3.76 3.14
N GLU A 29 -2.08 -4.90 3.69
CA GLU A 29 -2.89 -4.99 4.89
C GLU A 29 -1.97 -5.25 6.08
N VAL A 30 -2.00 -4.37 7.08
CA VAL A 30 -1.22 -4.51 8.31
C VAL A 30 -2.16 -4.74 9.48
N ARG A 31 -2.12 -5.92 10.10
CA ARG A 31 -2.88 -6.26 11.31
C ARG A 31 -1.91 -6.45 12.47
N GLY A 32 -2.04 -5.64 13.52
CA GLY A 32 -1.28 -5.79 14.75
C GLY A 32 -2.09 -6.50 15.82
N THR A 33 -1.61 -7.61 16.35
CA THR A 33 -2.09 -8.20 17.61
C THR A 33 -0.88 -8.59 18.42
N ALA A 34 -0.55 -7.81 19.45
CA ALA A 34 0.62 -8.08 20.28
C ALA A 34 0.61 -9.54 20.75
N PRO A 35 1.72 -10.30 20.56
CA PRO A 35 3.08 -9.85 20.24
C PRO A 35 3.48 -9.86 18.75
N ILE A 36 2.53 -9.94 17.82
CA ILE A 36 2.78 -10.18 16.39
C ILE A 36 2.18 -9.05 15.52
N ILE A 37 2.88 -8.65 14.47
CA ILE A 37 2.32 -7.81 13.40
C ILE A 37 2.30 -8.63 12.11
N ILE A 38 1.15 -8.74 11.48
CA ILE A 38 0.95 -9.42 10.21
C ILE A 38 0.91 -8.34 9.13
N LYS A 39 1.77 -8.47 8.12
CA LYS A 39 1.74 -7.65 6.90
C LYS A 39 1.43 -8.58 5.73
N MET A 40 0.34 -8.33 5.02
CA MET A 40 -0.06 -9.10 3.84
C MET A 40 -0.03 -8.21 2.60
N ASP A 41 0.62 -8.64 1.53
CA ASP A 41 0.50 -8.03 0.21
C ASP A 41 -0.71 -8.65 -0.50
N LYS A 42 -1.80 -7.89 -0.64
CA LYS A 42 -3.05 -8.35 -1.26
C LYS A 42 -2.87 -8.75 -2.73
N TRP A 43 -1.82 -8.26 -3.39
CA TRP A 43 -1.60 -8.49 -4.82
C TRP A 43 -0.85 -9.78 -5.09
N THR A 44 0.14 -10.10 -4.24
CA THR A 44 1.00 -11.27 -4.43
C THR A 44 0.61 -12.44 -3.52
N GLY A 45 -0.27 -12.20 -2.54
CA GLY A 45 -0.64 -13.17 -1.50
C GLY A 45 0.47 -13.42 -0.46
N LYS A 46 1.62 -12.76 -0.62
CA LYS A 46 2.75 -12.90 0.30
C LYS A 46 2.41 -12.30 1.64
N THR A 47 2.74 -13.05 2.70
CA THR A 47 2.47 -12.63 4.07
C THR A 47 3.77 -12.63 4.86
N TRP A 48 4.01 -11.57 5.61
CA TRP A 48 5.13 -11.46 6.55
C TRP A 48 4.59 -11.32 7.97
N LEU A 49 5.23 -12.00 8.91
CA LEU A 49 4.99 -11.85 10.33
C LEU A 49 6.19 -11.16 10.97
N LEU A 50 5.96 -10.04 11.66
CA LEU A 50 6.92 -9.46 12.60
C LEU A 50 6.63 -9.97 13.99
N ASN A 51 7.62 -10.57 14.63
CA ASN A 51 7.59 -10.82 16.06
C ASN A 51 8.10 -9.59 16.79
N ILE A 52 7.24 -8.89 17.54
CA ILE A 52 7.60 -7.65 18.25
C ILE A 52 8.64 -7.91 19.36
N LYS A 53 8.68 -9.14 19.91
CA LYS A 53 9.64 -9.50 20.97
C LYS A 53 11.05 -9.70 20.45
N THR A 54 11.19 -10.29 19.26
CA THR A 54 12.49 -10.61 18.68
C THR A 54 12.91 -9.65 17.55
N TRP A 55 11.99 -8.78 17.11
CA TRP A 55 12.16 -7.86 15.97
C TRP A 55 12.48 -8.56 14.65
N ASP A 56 12.13 -9.84 14.52
CA ASP A 56 12.36 -10.63 13.31
C ASP A 56 11.14 -10.67 12.40
N TRP A 57 11.38 -10.52 11.10
CA TRP A 57 10.39 -10.75 10.05
C TRP A 57 10.51 -12.18 9.50
N VAL A 58 9.40 -12.90 9.46
CA VAL A 58 9.28 -14.23 8.86
C VAL A 58 8.31 -14.16 7.68
N GLU A 59 8.76 -14.52 6.47
CA GLU A 59 7.88 -14.70 5.32
C GLU A 59 7.12 -16.03 5.47
N LEU A 60 5.80 -15.95 5.52
CA LEU A 60 4.94 -17.11 5.40
C LEU A 60 4.81 -17.46 3.91
N LYS A 61 5.41 -18.59 3.52
CA LYS A 61 5.13 -19.19 2.22
C LYS A 61 3.76 -19.83 2.29
N SER A 62 2.81 -19.39 1.47
CA SER A 62 1.59 -20.16 1.24
C SER A 62 1.98 -21.45 0.51
N HIS A 63 1.56 -22.59 1.03
CA HIS A 63 1.69 -23.90 0.36
C HIS A 63 0.91 -23.93 -0.96
#